data_AF-A0A7R9JXI4-F1
#
_entry.id   AF-A0A7R9JXI4-F1
#
_cell.length_a   1.000
_cell.length_b   1.000
_cell.length_c   1.000
_cell.angle_alpha   90.00
_cell.angle_beta   90.00
_cell.angle_gamma   90.00
#
_symmetry.space_group_name_H-M   'P 1'
#
loop_
_entity.id
_entity.type
_entity.pdbx_description
1 polymer ?
#
loop_
_entity_poly.entity_id
_entity_poly.type
_entity_poly.pdbx_seq_one_letter_code
_entity_poly.pdbx_strand_id
1 'polypeptide(L)'
;MSPQNSQESTKQHSATMDYKTYKIYDCEELSDFTECIKIAQCMKSDTYNYSSRQDASREALARLEELTVSEKLLCSFCNTSFEDQQQQRLHYKLDWHRYNLKQHLGGLGPVSEDNFAQVAGTCRKTYYIKSLT
;
A
#
# COMPACT_ATOMS: atom_id res chain seq x y z
N MET A 1 12.46 74.34 -3.51
CA MET A 1 13.29 74.15 -2.31
C MET A 1 13.25 72.67 -1.95
N SER A 2 14.41 72.07 -1.70
CA SER A 2 14.55 70.75 -1.02
C SER A 2 14.62 71.00 0.52
N PRO A 3 14.74 69.99 1.40
CA PRO A 3 14.69 68.54 1.24
C PRO A 3 13.34 68.01 1.82
N GLN A 4 13.08 66.80 2.35
CA GLN A 4 13.88 65.67 2.85
C GLN A 4 13.26 64.29 2.54
N ASN A 5 14.14 63.29 2.57
CA ASN A 5 13.86 61.88 2.83
C ASN A 5 13.76 61.64 4.35
N SER A 6 12.82 60.78 4.79
CA SER A 6 12.82 60.17 6.13
C SER A 6 12.48 58.68 6.01
N GLN A 7 13.50 57.82 6.11
CA GLN A 7 13.33 56.39 6.31
C GLN A 7 13.01 56.15 7.79
N GLU A 8 11.89 55.51 8.10
CA GLU A 8 11.68 54.92 9.44
C GLU A 8 11.67 53.41 9.33
N SER A 9 12.56 52.77 10.08
CA SER A 9 12.91 51.36 9.91
C SER A 9 12.05 50.45 10.79
N THR A 10 11.35 49.52 10.14
CA THR A 10 10.66 48.42 10.82
C THR A 10 11.66 47.47 11.45
N LYS A 11 12.08 47.79 12.69
CA LYS A 11 12.95 46.95 13.52
C LYS A 11 12.33 45.57 13.76
N GLN A 12 12.68 44.61 12.90
CA GLN A 12 12.42 43.20 13.14
C GLN A 12 13.33 42.69 14.27
N HIS A 13 12.86 42.80 15.51
CA HIS A 13 13.46 42.12 16.66
C HIS A 13 13.12 40.61 16.61
N SER A 14 13.70 39.89 15.65
CA SER A 14 13.65 38.43 15.59
C SER A 14 14.59 37.86 16.65
N ALA A 15 14.10 37.71 17.88
CA ALA A 15 14.82 37.00 18.94
C ALA A 15 14.95 35.52 18.55
N THR A 16 16.13 35.12 18.10
CA THR A 16 16.49 33.72 17.90
C THR A 16 16.55 33.04 19.26
N MET A 17 15.52 32.26 19.61
CA MET A 17 15.59 31.33 20.72
C MET A 17 16.61 30.24 20.35
N ASP A 18 17.64 30.05 21.18
CA ASP A 18 18.63 29.00 20.98
C ASP A 18 18.05 27.62 21.35
N TYR A 19 17.40 26.95 20.39
CA TYR A 19 16.87 25.60 20.56
C TYR A 19 17.81 24.55 19.94
N LYS A 20 18.28 23.58 20.74
CA LYS A 20 19.02 22.42 20.22
C LYS A 20 18.03 21.41 19.65
N THR A 21 18.17 21.09 18.36
CA THR A 21 17.36 20.07 17.68
C THR A 21 18.03 18.71 17.79
N TYR A 22 17.33 17.73 18.34
CA TYR A 22 17.78 16.34 18.47
C TYR A 22 17.04 15.42 17.49
N LYS A 23 17.70 14.35 17.03
CA LYS A 23 17.08 13.31 16.21
C LYS A 23 16.59 12.18 17.12
N ILE A 24 15.30 11.84 17.04
CA ILE A 24 14.68 10.78 17.87
C ILE A 24 15.28 9.38 17.61
N TYR A 25 15.96 9.20 16.46
CA TYR A 25 16.61 7.96 16.05
C TYR A 25 18.10 7.87 16.47
N ASP A 26 18.65 8.91 17.09
CA ASP A 26 20.05 8.95 17.53
C ASP A 26 20.11 8.70 19.04
N CYS A 27 20.28 7.42 19.40
CA CYS A 27 20.04 6.95 20.76
C CYS A 27 21.05 7.47 21.79
N GLU A 28 22.26 7.86 21.36
CA GLU A 28 23.31 8.33 22.27
C GLU A 28 23.03 9.78 22.69
N GLU A 29 22.89 10.72 21.75
CA GLU A 29 22.51 12.11 22.07
C GLU A 29 21.15 12.22 22.79
N LEU A 30 20.22 11.31 22.52
CA LEU A 30 18.89 11.31 23.13
C LEU A 30 18.90 10.76 24.57
N SER A 31 19.86 9.89 24.93
CA SER A 31 19.97 9.35 26.29
C SER A 31 20.24 10.46 27.30
N ASP A 32 21.34 11.21 27.12
CA ASP A 32 21.76 12.33 27.97
C ASP A 32 20.64 13.37 28.19
N PHE A 33 19.84 13.63 27.16
CA PHE A 33 18.73 14.58 27.25
C PHE A 33 17.48 13.99 27.94
N THR A 34 17.20 12.69 27.77
CA THR A 34 15.99 12.06 28.31
C THR A 34 16.08 11.71 29.79
N GLU A 35 17.28 11.58 30.39
CA GLU A 35 17.46 11.36 31.84
C GLU A 35 16.70 12.38 32.71
N CYS A 36 16.63 13.63 32.25
CA CYS A 36 15.93 14.71 32.97
C CYS A 36 14.40 14.74 32.73
N ILE A 37 13.87 13.98 31.77
CA ILE A 37 12.46 14.05 31.34
C ILE A 37 11.58 13.15 32.21
N LYS A 38 11.02 13.74 33.28
CA LYS A 38 10.13 13.04 34.21
C LYS A 38 8.71 12.94 33.67
N ILE A 39 8.32 11.76 33.18
CA ILE A 39 6.95 11.45 32.76
C ILE A 39 5.99 11.58 33.96
N ALA A 40 4.93 12.38 33.79
CA ALA A 40 3.89 12.59 34.80
C ALA A 40 3.20 11.28 35.18
N GLN A 41 2.84 11.09 36.46
CA GLN A 41 2.38 9.79 36.96
C GLN A 41 1.07 9.31 36.30
N CYS A 42 0.17 10.22 35.91
CA CYS A 42 -1.04 9.90 35.13
C CYS A 42 -0.77 9.51 33.67
N MET A 43 0.44 9.73 33.16
CA MET A 43 0.88 9.32 31.81
C MET A 43 1.70 8.03 31.83
N LYS A 44 2.00 7.49 33.02
CA LYS A 44 2.57 6.14 33.18
C LYS A 44 1.41 5.15 33.09
N SER A 45 1.20 4.57 31.92
CA SER A 45 0.24 3.47 31.77
C SER A 45 0.77 2.23 32.49
N ASP A 46 -0.07 1.57 33.29
CA ASP A 46 0.25 0.35 34.09
C ASP A 46 0.56 -0.91 33.25
N THR A 47 0.89 -0.72 31.97
CA THR A 47 1.01 -1.74 30.93
C THR A 47 2.41 -1.83 30.31
N TYR A 48 3.46 -1.43 31.04
CA TYR A 48 4.84 -1.84 30.68
C TYR A 48 5.16 -3.26 31.19
N ASN A 49 4.36 -4.23 30.75
CA ASN A 49 4.64 -5.65 30.97
C ASN A 49 5.28 -6.22 29.70
N TYR A 50 6.62 -6.25 29.69
CA TYR A 50 7.45 -6.62 28.54
C TYR A 50 7.05 -7.96 27.90
N SER A 51 6.65 -8.95 28.71
CA SER A 51 6.20 -10.27 28.25
C SER A 51 4.98 -10.20 27.33
N SER A 52 4.02 -9.32 27.61
CA SER A 52 2.76 -9.20 26.85
C SER A 52 2.97 -8.74 25.40
N ARG A 53 4.10 -8.06 25.11
CA ARG A 53 4.46 -7.68 23.73
C ARG A 53 4.86 -8.87 22.86
N GLN A 54 5.33 -9.99 23.42
CA GLN A 54 5.72 -11.16 22.64
C GLN A 54 4.49 -11.89 22.10
N ASP A 55 3.48 -12.12 22.94
CA ASP A 55 2.21 -12.71 22.51
C ASP A 55 1.45 -11.81 21.53
N ALA A 56 1.38 -10.49 21.78
CA ALA A 56 0.77 -9.55 20.84
C ALA A 56 1.51 -9.50 19.48
N SER A 57 2.84 -9.62 19.48
CA SER A 57 3.63 -9.71 18.24
C SER A 57 3.41 -11.03 17.50
N ARG A 58 3.24 -12.14 18.21
CA ARG A 58 2.98 -13.46 17.65
C ARG A 58 1.57 -13.59 17.08
N GLU A 59 0.58 -13.06 17.80
CA GLU A 59 -0.82 -12.90 17.37
C GLU A 59 -0.92 -12.03 16.10
N ALA A 60 -0.12 -10.94 16.01
CA ALA A 60 -0.04 -10.11 14.81
C ALA A 60 0.65 -10.82 13.63
N LEU A 61 1.72 -11.59 13.87
CA LEU A 61 2.39 -12.38 12.83
C LEU A 61 1.50 -13.50 12.29
N ALA A 62 0.78 -14.22 13.16
CA ALA A 62 -0.18 -15.25 12.73
C ALA A 62 -1.31 -14.66 11.85
N ARG A 63 -1.81 -13.46 12.16
CA ARG A 63 -2.74 -12.73 11.28
C ARG A 63 -2.14 -12.30 9.94
N LEU A 64 -0.82 -12.10 9.86
CA LEU A 64 -0.14 -11.81 8.59
C LEU A 64 0.07 -13.09 7.75
N GLU A 65 0.28 -14.25 8.38
CA GLU A 65 0.32 -15.55 7.70
C GLU A 65 -1.06 -15.93 7.14
N GLU A 66 -2.16 -15.64 7.84
CA GLU A 66 -3.53 -15.82 7.35
C GLU A 66 -3.87 -14.93 6.15
N LEU A 67 -3.21 -13.77 6.02
CA LEU A 67 -3.36 -12.84 4.89
C LEU A 67 -2.48 -13.20 3.67
N THR A 68 -1.90 -14.40 3.63
CA THR A 68 -1.12 -14.86 2.47
C THR A 68 -1.97 -14.91 1.20
N VAL A 69 -1.52 -14.19 0.16
CA VAL A 69 -2.22 -14.13 -1.12
C VAL A 69 -2.13 -15.48 -1.82
N SER A 70 -3.29 -16.13 -2.01
CA SER A 70 -3.41 -17.43 -2.68
C SER A 70 -2.66 -17.48 -4.02
N GLU A 71 -1.51 -18.16 -4.04
CA GLU A 71 -0.58 -18.30 -5.18
C GLU A 71 -1.13 -19.12 -6.38
N LYS A 72 -2.44 -19.40 -6.38
CA LYS A 72 -3.13 -20.20 -7.39
C LYS A 72 -3.16 -19.46 -8.73
N LEU A 73 -2.23 -19.81 -9.61
CA LEU A 73 -2.14 -19.36 -11.00
C LEU A 73 -3.25 -19.95 -11.90
N LEU A 74 -4.52 -19.71 -11.55
CA LEU A 74 -5.68 -20.16 -12.32
C LEU A 74 -6.86 -19.19 -12.23
N CYS A 75 -7.86 -19.39 -13.08
CA CYS A 75 -9.11 -18.63 -13.05
C CYS A 75 -10.33 -19.57 -13.01
N SER A 76 -11.00 -19.64 -11.86
CA SER A 76 -12.17 -20.49 -11.62
C SER A 76 -13.38 -20.16 -12.49
N PHE A 77 -13.46 -18.97 -13.07
CA PHE A 77 -14.52 -18.57 -14.01
C PHE A 77 -14.22 -18.94 -15.47
N CYS A 78 -13.00 -19.37 -15.78
CA CYS A 78 -12.55 -19.66 -17.14
C CYS A 78 -11.88 -21.05 -17.28
N ASN A 79 -11.79 -21.82 -16.19
CA ASN A 79 -11.15 -23.14 -16.09
C ASN A 79 -9.78 -23.23 -16.79
N THR A 80 -8.96 -22.18 -16.62
CA THR A 80 -7.63 -22.07 -17.22
C THR A 80 -6.56 -21.80 -16.16
N SER A 81 -5.33 -22.25 -16.43
CA SER A 81 -4.14 -22.11 -15.62
C SER A 81 -3.08 -21.29 -16.34
N PHE A 82 -2.21 -20.63 -15.58
CA PHE A 82 -1.17 -19.71 -16.07
C PHE A 82 0.20 -20.13 -15.56
N GLU A 83 1.25 -19.73 -16.28
CA GLU A 83 2.65 -20.01 -15.91
C GLU A 83 3.20 -18.98 -14.91
N ASP A 84 2.66 -17.74 -14.94
CA ASP A 84 3.03 -16.66 -14.02
C ASP A 84 1.83 -15.75 -13.69
N GLN A 85 1.91 -15.06 -12.55
CA GLN A 85 0.94 -14.05 -12.12
C GLN A 85 0.79 -12.90 -13.13
N GLN A 86 1.79 -12.56 -13.96
CA GLN A 86 1.62 -11.56 -15.02
C GLN A 86 0.61 -12.04 -16.07
N GLN A 87 0.67 -13.29 -16.51
CA GLN A 87 -0.30 -13.87 -17.44
C GLN A 87 -1.70 -13.87 -16.82
N GLN A 88 -1.83 -14.26 -15.54
CA GLN A 88 -3.10 -14.21 -14.81
C GLN A 88 -3.65 -12.77 -14.70
N ARG A 89 -2.80 -11.79 -14.39
CA ARG A 89 -3.15 -10.34 -14.34
C ARG A 89 -3.49 -9.75 -15.70
N LEU A 90 -2.98 -10.32 -16.80
CA LEU A 90 -3.37 -9.97 -18.16
C LEU A 90 -4.72 -10.60 -18.53
N HIS A 91 -4.94 -11.87 -18.20
CA HIS A 91 -6.21 -12.58 -18.43
C HIS A 91 -7.42 -11.83 -17.86
N TYR A 92 -7.34 -11.35 -16.61
CA TYR A 92 -8.42 -10.55 -15.99
C TYR A 92 -8.78 -9.25 -16.75
N LYS A 93 -7.93 -8.79 -17.68
CA LYS A 93 -8.17 -7.61 -18.54
C LYS A 93 -8.71 -7.97 -19.93
N LEU A 94 -8.65 -9.25 -20.33
CA LEU A 94 -9.13 -9.72 -21.64
C LEU A 94 -10.66 -9.75 -21.70
N ASP A 95 -11.21 -9.47 -22.88
CA ASP A 95 -12.66 -9.53 -23.09
C ASP A 95 -13.22 -10.98 -23.01
N TRP A 96 -12.36 -12.00 -23.18
CA TRP A 96 -12.71 -13.40 -22.90
C TRP A 96 -13.08 -13.64 -21.43
N HIS A 97 -12.29 -13.09 -20.49
CA HIS A 97 -12.59 -13.20 -19.05
C HIS A 97 -13.91 -12.52 -18.71
N ARG A 98 -14.12 -11.30 -19.24
CA ARG A 98 -15.37 -10.54 -19.07
C ARG A 98 -16.58 -11.29 -19.62
N TYR A 99 -16.43 -11.94 -20.78
CA TYR A 99 -17.47 -12.76 -21.38
C TYR A 99 -17.82 -13.95 -20.47
N ASN A 100 -16.84 -14.73 -20.04
CA ASN A 100 -17.08 -15.88 -19.15
C ASN A 100 -17.65 -15.47 -17.78
N LEU A 101 -17.20 -14.35 -17.21
CA LEU A 101 -17.80 -13.79 -15.98
C LEU A 101 -19.28 -13.42 -16.19
N LYS A 102 -19.62 -12.82 -17.34
CA LYS A 102 -21.01 -12.51 -17.70
C LYS A 102 -21.86 -13.78 -17.92
N GLN A 103 -21.29 -14.81 -18.56
CA GLN A 103 -21.95 -16.11 -18.72
C GLN A 103 -22.24 -16.75 -17.36
N HIS A 104 -21.26 -16.76 -16.45
CA HIS A 104 -21.41 -17.31 -15.10
C HIS A 104 -22.46 -16.55 -14.27
N LEU A 105 -22.50 -15.21 -14.35
CA LEU A 105 -23.54 -14.39 -13.74
C LEU A 105 -24.94 -14.64 -14.34
N GLY A 106 -25.02 -15.15 -15.57
CA GLY A 106 -26.24 -15.64 -16.21
C GLY A 106 -26.57 -17.12 -15.95
N GLY A 107 -25.81 -17.81 -15.08
CA GLY A 107 -25.98 -19.23 -14.80
C GLY A 107 -25.49 -20.17 -15.92
N LEU A 108 -24.76 -19.64 -16.92
CA LEU A 108 -24.23 -20.39 -18.05
C LEU A 108 -22.79 -20.85 -17.79
N GLY A 109 -22.42 -21.98 -18.40
CA GLY A 109 -21.07 -22.54 -18.29
C GLY A 109 -19.98 -21.66 -18.95
N PRO A 110 -18.71 -21.79 -18.52
CA PRO A 110 -17.60 -21.07 -19.12
C PRO A 110 -17.31 -21.57 -20.54
N VAL A 111 -16.90 -20.67 -21.42
CA VAL A 111 -16.54 -20.95 -22.81
C VAL A 111 -15.01 -20.95 -22.94
N SER A 112 -14.45 -21.95 -23.63
CA SER A 112 -13.01 -22.05 -23.89
C SER A 112 -12.51 -20.89 -24.76
N GLU A 113 -11.21 -20.61 -24.69
CA GLU A 113 -10.61 -19.48 -25.40
C GLU A 113 -10.79 -19.60 -26.93
N ASP A 114 -10.61 -20.79 -27.51
CA ASP A 114 -10.77 -20.99 -28.95
C ASP A 114 -12.23 -20.91 -29.41
N ASN A 115 -13.19 -21.35 -28.59
CA ASN A 115 -14.62 -21.15 -28.87
C ASN A 115 -15.00 -19.65 -28.78
N PHE A 116 -14.44 -18.93 -27.81
CA PHE A 116 -14.59 -17.48 -27.74
C PHE A 116 -13.96 -16.79 -28.97
N ALA A 117 -12.79 -17.23 -29.42
CA ALA A 117 -12.13 -16.71 -30.62
C ALA A 117 -12.95 -16.94 -31.91
N GLN A 118 -13.64 -18.08 -32.03
CA GLN A 118 -14.57 -18.34 -33.13
C GLN A 118 -15.78 -17.37 -33.11
N VAL A 119 -16.38 -17.14 -31.94
CA VAL A 119 -17.51 -16.20 -31.79
C VAL A 119 -17.07 -14.75 -32.04
N ALA A 120 -16.02 -14.30 -31.36
CA ALA A 120 -15.48 -12.93 -31.46
C ALA A 120 -14.85 -12.64 -32.83
N GLY A 121 -14.37 -13.67 -33.55
CA GLY A 121 -13.80 -13.55 -34.88
C GLY A 121 -14.74 -12.92 -35.93
N THR A 122 -16.05 -12.92 -35.66
CA THR A 122 -17.07 -12.30 -36.53
C THR A 122 -17.17 -10.77 -36.38
N CYS A 123 -16.84 -10.19 -35.23
CA CYS A 123 -16.92 -8.74 -35.03
C CYS A 123 -16.08 -8.24 -33.84
N ARG A 124 -15.13 -7.31 -34.12
CA ARG A 124 -14.15 -6.69 -33.20
C ARG A 124 -13.07 -7.62 -32.63
N LYS A 125 -11.91 -7.61 -33.29
CA LYS A 125 -10.62 -8.04 -32.71
C LYS A 125 -10.06 -6.97 -31.76
N THR A 126 -10.55 -6.89 -30.53
CA THR A 126 -9.95 -6.05 -29.47
C THR A 126 -9.18 -6.92 -28.48
N TYR A 127 -7.86 -6.69 -28.39
CA TYR A 127 -6.95 -7.23 -27.36
C TYR A 127 -6.98 -8.75 -27.16
N TYR A 128 -6.51 -9.48 -28.17
CA TYR A 128 -6.20 -10.91 -28.08
C TYR A 128 -4.67 -11.11 -28.04
N ILE A 129 -4.09 -10.96 -26.84
CA ILE A 129 -2.65 -11.23 -26.62
C ILE A 129 -2.48 -12.72 -26.35
N LYS A 130 -2.50 -13.54 -27.43
CA LYS A 130 -1.87 -14.86 -27.37
C LYS A 130 -0.36 -14.62 -27.34
N SER A 131 0.30 -15.03 -26.25
CA SER A 131 1.75 -15.01 -26.13
C SER A 131 2.35 -15.84 -27.26
N LEU A 132 3.11 -15.20 -28.15
CA LEU A 132 3.86 -15.90 -29.19
C LEU A 132 5.14 -16.47 -28.59
N THR A 133 5.19 -17.80 -28.50
CA THR A 133 6.43 -18.60 -28.45
C THR A 133 6.83 -18.98 -29.87
#